data_AF-A0A1T0B1Q3-F1
#
_entry.id   AF-A0A1T0B1Q3-F1
#
_cell.length_a   1.000
_cell.length_b   1.000
_cell.length_c   1.000
_cell.angle_alpha   90.00
_cell.angle_beta   90.00
_cell.angle_gamma   90.00
#
_symmetry.space_group_name_H-M   'P 1'
#
loop_
_entity.id
_entity.type
_entity.pdbx_description
1 polymer ?
#
loop_
_entity_poly.entity_id
_entity_poly.type
_entity_poly.pdbx_seq_one_letter_code
_entity_poly.pdbx_strand_id
1 'polypeptide(L)'
;MRTTKAELLELKQQIEQELEKLKTANEAYQLNKKQADEISQWHIKLDKITDEIIDWQEAASNHFKEITILSKQSEIDKPKIEAYKKEIEEMLGLFKKQKEDIQEIIDDANRASMAGSFKKQQDDINRKMKWADGFLIGSLLITAGISYWGFNSSFSPENLFLWGQFIAKSAISLPLLIVAWLKAKERAYLFRLREDYGYKYSSAMAFEGYKKQAQEQSPELQKQLLQIAVDNLGANPTKVFERDLKSTPIDTIIDSLGKRIDKAVESVSPKSKLSEE
;
A
#
# COMPACT_ATOMS: atom_id res chain seq x y z
N MET A 1 67.80 -67.22 111.94
CA MET A 1 66.94 -66.43 111.04
C MET A 1 65.52 -66.44 111.61
N ARG A 2 65.15 -65.42 112.39
CA ARG A 2 63.77 -65.24 112.88
C ARG A 2 63.34 -63.85 112.45
N THR A 3 62.79 -63.76 111.25
CA THR A 3 62.05 -62.58 110.84
C THR A 3 60.85 -62.45 111.77
N THR A 4 60.69 -61.27 112.37
CA THR A 4 59.62 -61.02 113.34
C THR A 4 58.32 -60.76 112.59
N LYS A 5 57.18 -61.21 113.13
CA LYS A 5 55.84 -61.07 112.50
C LYS A 5 55.52 -59.63 112.05
N ALA A 6 56.15 -58.63 112.68
CA ALA A 6 56.06 -57.22 112.33
C ALA A 6 56.70 -56.89 110.96
N GLU A 7 57.90 -57.40 110.66
CA GLU A 7 58.59 -57.19 109.37
C GLU A 7 57.79 -57.80 108.21
N LEU A 8 57.12 -58.93 108.46
CA LEU A 8 56.27 -59.62 107.47
C LEU A 8 54.97 -58.86 107.19
N LEU A 9 54.43 -58.15 108.19
CA LEU A 9 53.26 -57.28 108.06
C LEU A 9 53.62 -56.00 107.28
N GLU A 10 54.77 -55.40 107.60
CA GLU A 10 55.28 -54.20 106.94
C GLU A 10 55.61 -54.46 105.47
N LEU A 11 56.22 -55.61 105.16
CA LEU A 11 56.47 -56.06 103.79
C LEU A 11 55.17 -56.28 103.01
N LYS A 12 54.14 -56.88 103.64
CA LYS A 12 52.82 -57.06 103.02
C LYS A 12 52.18 -55.70 102.68
N GLN A 13 52.29 -54.74 103.58
CA GLN A 13 51.73 -53.40 103.41
C GLN A 13 52.45 -52.61 102.30
N GLN A 14 53.78 -52.77 102.18
CA GLN A 14 54.57 -52.24 101.07
C GLN A 14 54.20 -52.90 99.73
N ILE A 15 54.00 -54.22 99.71
CA ILE A 15 53.55 -54.95 98.51
C ILE A 15 52.17 -54.46 98.07
N GLU A 16 51.23 -54.28 99.00
CA GLU A 16 49.89 -53.74 98.70
C GLU A 16 49.96 -52.30 98.17
N GLN A 17 50.81 -51.44 98.73
CA GLN A 17 51.03 -50.08 98.23
C GLN A 17 51.66 -50.06 96.84
N GLU A 18 52.68 -50.89 96.58
CA GLU A 18 53.31 -50.98 95.26
C GLU A 18 52.33 -51.57 94.22
N LEU A 19 51.49 -52.52 94.61
CA LEU A 19 50.46 -53.09 93.74
C LEU A 19 49.39 -52.05 93.38
N GLU A 20 48.98 -51.21 94.32
CA GLU A 20 48.05 -50.10 94.06
C GLU A 20 48.68 -49.01 93.17
N LYS A 21 49.95 -48.66 93.39
CA LYS A 21 50.70 -47.78 92.47
C LYS A 21 50.80 -48.37 91.06
N LEU A 22 51.06 -49.68 90.95
CA LEU A 22 51.17 -50.34 89.65
C LEU A 22 49.82 -50.40 88.92
N LYS A 23 48.72 -50.55 89.67
CA LYS A 23 47.35 -50.48 89.14
C LYS A 23 47.02 -49.09 88.61
N THR A 24 47.26 -48.05 89.40
CA THR A 24 47.05 -46.65 88.96
C THR A 24 47.93 -46.26 87.78
N ALA A 25 49.19 -46.72 87.74
CA ALA A 25 50.09 -46.52 86.61
C ALA A 25 49.58 -47.22 85.33
N ASN A 26 49.04 -48.43 85.45
CA ASN A 26 48.42 -49.13 84.33
C ASN A 26 47.14 -48.43 83.85
N GLU A 27 46.29 -47.94 84.75
CA GLU A 27 45.10 -47.14 84.40
C GLU A 27 45.47 -45.86 83.65
N ALA A 28 46.49 -45.14 84.13
CA ALA A 28 47.04 -43.96 83.45
C ALA A 28 47.65 -44.31 82.08
N TYR A 29 48.35 -45.45 81.96
CA TYR A 29 48.87 -45.93 80.69
C TYR A 29 47.76 -46.21 79.67
N GLN A 30 46.67 -46.87 80.08
CA GLN A 30 45.54 -47.14 79.19
C GLN A 30 44.82 -45.84 78.77
N LEU A 31 44.66 -44.89 79.70
CA LEU A 31 44.09 -43.58 79.40
C LEU A 31 44.94 -42.81 78.38
N ASN A 32 46.26 -42.73 78.62
CA ASN A 32 47.20 -42.06 77.72
C ASN A 32 47.23 -42.72 76.34
N LYS A 33 47.14 -44.05 76.27
CA LYS A 33 47.04 -44.79 75.02
C LYS A 33 45.77 -44.40 74.25
N LYS A 34 44.62 -44.38 74.93
CA LYS A 34 43.35 -43.95 74.31
C LYS A 34 43.40 -42.50 73.80
N GLN A 35 43.98 -41.60 74.59
CA GLN A 35 44.17 -40.20 74.17
C GLN A 35 45.12 -40.07 72.97
N ALA A 36 46.19 -40.87 72.92
CA ALA A 36 47.09 -40.91 71.76
C ALA A 36 46.37 -41.41 70.50
N ASP A 37 45.52 -42.43 70.63
CA ASP A 37 44.69 -42.92 69.52
C ASP A 37 43.70 -41.85 69.03
N GLU A 38 43.06 -41.11 69.95
CA GLU A 38 42.16 -39.99 69.61
C GLU A 38 42.92 -38.86 68.90
N ILE A 39 44.10 -38.46 69.38
CA ILE A 39 44.96 -37.46 68.74
C ILE A 39 45.34 -37.88 67.31
N SER A 40 45.66 -39.16 67.10
CA SER A 40 45.94 -39.70 65.77
C SER A 40 44.74 -39.57 64.84
N GLN A 41 43.52 -39.87 65.32
CA GLN A 41 42.30 -39.67 64.53
C GLN A 41 42.03 -38.20 64.20
N TRP A 42 42.29 -37.28 65.14
CA TRP A 42 42.18 -35.85 64.89
C TRP A 42 43.17 -35.37 63.83
N HIS A 43 44.41 -35.85 63.85
CA HIS A 43 45.38 -35.55 62.80
C HIS A 43 44.90 -35.98 61.41
N ILE A 44 44.39 -37.20 61.27
CA ILE A 44 43.85 -37.69 59.98
C ILE A 44 42.68 -36.81 59.50
N LYS A 45 41.81 -36.37 60.41
CA LYS A 45 40.72 -35.45 60.06
C LYS A 45 41.24 -34.07 59.67
N LEU A 46 42.25 -33.57 60.37
CA LEU A 46 42.86 -32.27 60.10
C LEU A 46 43.52 -32.25 58.72
N ASP A 47 44.22 -33.32 58.35
CA ASP A 47 44.85 -33.46 57.03
C ASP A 47 43.79 -33.43 55.92
N LYS A 48 42.70 -34.19 56.08
CA LYS A 48 41.58 -34.16 55.13
C LYS A 48 40.95 -32.77 54.97
N ILE A 49 40.73 -32.06 56.09
CA ILE A 49 40.20 -30.69 56.04
C ILE A 49 41.20 -29.76 55.35
N THR A 50 42.50 -29.96 55.57
CA THR A 50 43.55 -29.14 54.93
C THR A 50 43.57 -29.37 53.43
N ASP A 51 43.47 -30.62 52.98
CA ASP A 51 43.35 -30.97 51.56
C ASP A 51 42.10 -30.35 50.93
N GLU A 52 40.94 -30.46 51.59
CA GLU A 52 39.70 -29.82 51.13
C GLU A 52 39.87 -28.29 51.00
N ILE A 53 40.48 -27.62 51.99
CA ILE A 53 40.70 -26.16 51.94
C ILE A 53 41.58 -25.77 50.74
N ILE A 54 42.59 -26.56 50.42
CA ILE A 54 43.46 -26.33 49.25
C ILE A 54 42.63 -26.44 47.96
N ASP A 55 41.80 -27.47 47.84
CA ASP A 55 40.92 -27.67 46.68
C ASP A 55 39.91 -26.51 46.53
N TRP A 56 39.29 -26.08 47.63
CA TRP A 56 38.37 -24.93 47.64
C TRP A 56 39.07 -23.62 47.24
N GLN A 57 40.31 -23.41 47.68
CA GLN A 57 41.09 -22.24 47.30
C GLN A 57 41.42 -22.24 45.80
N GLU A 58 41.76 -23.39 45.23
CA GLU A 58 42.00 -23.53 43.79
C GLU A 58 40.71 -23.28 42.99
N ALA A 59 39.59 -23.87 43.39
CA ALA A 59 38.29 -23.65 42.77
C ALA A 59 37.87 -22.17 42.83
N ALA A 60 38.03 -21.52 44.00
CA ALA A 60 37.73 -20.10 44.16
C ALA A 60 38.59 -19.21 43.25
N SER A 61 39.87 -19.51 43.11
CA SER A 61 40.78 -18.81 42.19
C SER A 61 40.34 -18.94 40.73
N ASN A 62 39.91 -20.13 40.32
CA ASN A 62 39.43 -20.38 38.96
C ASN A 62 38.11 -19.65 38.69
N HIS A 63 37.13 -19.72 39.58
CA HIS A 63 35.88 -18.96 39.45
C HIS A 63 36.11 -17.45 39.45
N PHE A 64 37.05 -16.94 40.24
CA PHE A 64 37.37 -15.52 40.22
C PHE A 64 37.91 -15.07 38.85
N LYS A 65 38.73 -15.90 38.19
CA LYS A 65 39.19 -15.64 36.82
C LYS A 65 38.01 -15.64 35.83
N GLU A 66 37.11 -16.62 35.91
CA GLU A 66 35.92 -16.70 35.06
C GLU A 66 35.01 -15.48 35.22
N ILE A 67 34.71 -15.09 36.47
CA ILE A 67 33.92 -13.89 36.79
C ILE A 67 34.58 -12.64 36.22
N THR A 68 35.90 -12.52 36.34
CA THR A 68 36.64 -11.38 35.79
C THR A 68 36.54 -11.33 34.26
N ILE A 69 36.64 -12.47 33.58
CA ILE A 69 36.48 -12.57 32.12
C ILE A 69 35.05 -12.17 31.72
N LEU A 70 34.04 -12.72 32.39
CA LEU A 70 32.64 -12.41 32.13
C LEU A 70 32.31 -10.93 32.39
N SER A 71 32.85 -10.34 33.45
CA SER A 71 32.69 -8.91 33.76
C SER A 71 33.26 -8.04 32.63
N LYS A 72 34.48 -8.33 32.17
CA LYS A 72 35.10 -7.60 31.04
C LYS A 72 34.30 -7.75 29.75
N GLN A 73 33.81 -8.96 29.48
CA GLN A 73 32.97 -9.22 28.31
C GLN A 73 31.65 -8.45 28.39
N SER A 74 31.02 -8.42 29.56
CA SER A 74 29.80 -7.64 29.81
C SER A 74 30.01 -6.13 29.63
N GLU A 75 31.18 -5.59 30.02
CA GLU A 75 31.52 -4.18 29.77
C GLU A 75 31.68 -3.88 28.28
N ILE A 76 32.19 -4.83 27.50
CA ILE A 76 32.33 -4.71 26.04
C ILE A 76 30.98 -4.83 25.32
N ASP A 77 30.09 -5.71 25.79
CA ASP A 77 28.84 -5.98 25.10
C ASP A 77 27.75 -4.94 25.40
N LYS A 78 27.82 -4.27 26.56
CA LYS A 78 26.89 -3.18 26.91
C LYS A 78 26.83 -2.05 25.85
N PRO A 79 27.94 -1.45 25.39
CA PRO A 79 27.88 -0.43 24.34
C PRO A 79 27.46 -0.99 22.98
N LYS A 80 27.74 -2.26 22.67
CA LYS A 80 27.25 -2.89 21.43
C LYS A 80 25.73 -3.03 21.44
N ILE A 81 25.15 -3.43 22.57
CA ILE A 81 23.69 -3.54 22.73
C ILE A 81 23.03 -2.16 22.58
N GLU A 82 23.63 -1.12 23.17
CA GLU A 82 23.13 0.26 23.00
C GLU A 82 23.26 0.73 21.54
N ALA A 83 24.35 0.41 20.86
CA ALA A 83 24.53 0.70 19.43
C ALA A 83 23.50 -0.03 18.56
N TYR A 84 23.29 -1.33 18.77
CA TYR A 84 22.27 -2.10 18.06
C TYR A 84 20.85 -1.58 18.31
N LYS A 85 20.54 -1.18 19.55
CA LYS A 85 19.25 -0.57 19.86
C LYS A 85 19.05 0.72 19.06
N LYS A 86 20.07 1.57 18.99
CA LYS A 86 20.03 2.80 18.21
C LYS A 86 19.87 2.52 16.71
N GLU A 87 20.60 1.56 16.16
CA GLU A 87 20.51 1.16 14.75
C GLU A 87 19.12 0.61 14.41
N ILE A 88 18.52 -0.20 15.30
CA ILE A 88 17.14 -0.69 15.15
C ILE A 88 16.14 0.46 15.18
N GLU A 89 16.29 1.42 16.09
CA GLU A 89 15.42 2.60 16.16
C GLU A 89 15.52 3.46 14.89
N GLU A 90 16.74 3.68 14.37
CA GLU A 90 16.96 4.37 13.09
C GLU A 90 16.33 3.60 11.92
N MET A 91 16.51 2.28 11.86
CA MET A 91 15.95 1.41 10.83
C MET A 91 14.41 1.41 10.87
N LEU A 92 13.80 1.38 12.06
CA LEU A 92 12.36 1.53 12.25
C LEU A 92 11.87 2.89 11.74
N GLY A 93 12.63 3.96 11.97
CA GLY A 93 12.35 5.29 11.43
C GLY A 93 12.36 5.31 9.91
N LEU A 94 13.39 4.72 9.29
CA LEU A 94 13.51 4.59 7.84
C LEU A 94 12.37 3.77 7.24
N PHE A 95 12.00 2.65 7.86
CA PHE A 95 10.89 1.82 7.40
C PHE A 95 9.54 2.55 7.47
N LYS A 96 9.27 3.30 8.54
CA LYS A 96 8.06 4.13 8.64
C LYS A 96 8.01 5.16 7.52
N LYS A 97 9.12 5.86 7.29
CA LYS A 97 9.22 6.85 6.22
C LYS A 97 9.03 6.23 4.83
N GLN A 98 9.71 5.12 4.54
CA GLN A 98 9.52 4.40 3.27
C GLN A 98 8.08 3.94 3.07
N LYS A 99 7.40 3.49 4.12
CA LYS A 99 6.00 3.09 4.04
C LYS A 99 5.10 4.29 3.70
N GLU A 100 5.35 5.46 4.29
CA GLU A 100 4.65 6.71 3.95
C GLU A 100 4.91 7.12 2.50
N ASP A 101 6.17 7.12 2.06
CA ASP A 101 6.56 7.45 0.68
C ASP A 101 5.91 6.50 -0.34
N ILE A 102 5.89 5.18 -0.06
CA ILE A 102 5.23 4.18 -0.92
C ILE A 102 3.73 4.43 -0.98
N GLN A 103 3.09 4.75 0.14
CA GLN A 103 1.66 5.04 0.18
C GLN A 103 1.33 6.29 -0.65
N GLU A 104 2.15 7.35 -0.52
CA GLU A 104 2.03 8.57 -1.33
C GLU A 104 2.19 8.27 -2.81
N ILE A 105 3.21 7.48 -3.21
CA ILE A 105 3.41 7.05 -4.60
C ILE A 105 2.22 6.24 -5.11
N ILE A 106 1.65 5.33 -4.32
CA ILE A 106 0.49 4.53 -4.72
C ILE A 106 -0.74 5.44 -4.92
N ASP A 107 -0.97 6.39 -4.03
CA ASP A 107 -2.10 7.32 -4.14
C ASP A 107 -1.91 8.28 -5.33
N ASP A 108 -0.70 8.81 -5.54
CA ASP A 108 -0.36 9.63 -6.69
C ASP A 108 -0.40 8.84 -8.01
N ALA A 109 0.05 7.58 -8.03
CA ALA A 109 -0.01 6.72 -9.20
C ALA A 109 -1.44 6.31 -9.52
N ASN A 110 -2.30 6.04 -8.53
CA ASN A 110 -3.72 5.78 -8.77
C ASN A 110 -4.42 7.02 -9.32
N ARG A 111 -4.14 8.21 -8.75
CA ARG A 111 -4.63 9.50 -9.25
C ARG A 111 -4.17 9.74 -10.68
N ALA A 112 -2.87 9.59 -10.94
CA ALA A 112 -2.26 9.85 -12.24
C ALA A 112 -2.65 8.80 -13.29
N SER A 113 -2.81 7.54 -12.91
CA SER A 113 -3.12 6.44 -13.84
C SER A 113 -4.57 6.51 -14.30
N MET A 114 -5.54 6.50 -13.38
CA MET A 114 -6.96 6.52 -13.75
C MET A 114 -7.35 7.87 -14.35
N ALA A 115 -7.03 8.99 -13.69
CA ALA A 115 -7.37 10.32 -14.24
C ALA A 115 -6.54 10.60 -15.51
N GLY A 116 -5.26 10.24 -15.55
CA GLY A 116 -4.42 10.44 -16.72
C GLY A 116 -4.90 9.65 -17.95
N SER A 117 -5.48 8.47 -17.77
CA SER A 117 -6.08 7.72 -18.89
C SER A 117 -7.29 8.45 -19.50
N PHE A 118 -8.18 8.99 -18.68
CA PHE A 118 -9.31 9.81 -19.13
C PHE A 118 -8.83 11.11 -19.78
N LYS A 119 -7.81 11.75 -19.22
CA LYS A 119 -7.21 12.96 -19.78
C LYS A 119 -6.58 12.72 -21.14
N LYS A 120 -5.81 11.65 -21.29
CA LYS A 120 -5.20 11.24 -22.55
C LYS A 120 -6.27 10.96 -23.61
N GLN A 121 -7.35 10.29 -23.24
CA GLN A 121 -8.48 10.03 -24.14
C GLN A 121 -9.19 11.34 -24.55
N GLN A 122 -9.45 12.23 -23.58
CA GLN A 122 -10.01 13.57 -23.84
C GLN A 122 -9.15 14.36 -24.82
N ASP A 123 -7.83 14.37 -24.63
CA ASP A 123 -6.88 15.10 -25.48
C ASP A 123 -6.78 14.49 -26.88
N ASP A 124 -6.85 13.16 -27.01
CA ASP A 124 -6.91 12.49 -28.31
C ASP A 124 -8.18 12.86 -29.09
N ILE A 125 -9.35 12.84 -28.42
CA ILE A 125 -10.61 13.28 -29.01
C ILE A 125 -10.54 14.75 -29.41
N ASN A 126 -9.95 15.61 -28.58
CA ASN A 126 -9.77 17.02 -28.88
C ASN A 126 -8.89 17.24 -30.13
N ARG A 127 -7.86 16.41 -30.32
CA ARG A 127 -7.02 16.41 -31.52
C ARG A 127 -7.82 16.02 -32.77
N LYS A 128 -8.63 14.95 -32.69
CA LYS A 128 -9.53 14.52 -33.78
C LYS A 128 -10.55 15.60 -34.11
N MET A 129 -11.09 16.27 -33.10
CA MET A 129 -12.03 17.37 -33.27
C MET A 129 -11.39 18.57 -34.01
N LYS A 130 -10.13 18.93 -33.68
CA LYS A 130 -9.39 19.97 -34.42
C LYS A 130 -9.17 19.59 -35.90
N TRP A 131 -8.92 18.32 -36.20
CA TRP A 131 -8.86 17.85 -37.59
C TRP A 131 -10.21 17.98 -38.28
N ALA A 132 -11.31 17.58 -37.63
CA ALA A 132 -12.66 17.75 -38.15
C ALA A 132 -13.00 19.22 -38.41
N ASP A 133 -12.59 20.13 -37.52
CA ASP A 133 -12.71 21.59 -37.70
C ASP A 133 -11.95 22.07 -38.93
N GLY A 134 -10.72 21.57 -39.15
CA GLY A 134 -9.92 21.89 -40.34
C GLY A 134 -10.60 21.48 -41.63
N PHE A 135 -11.14 20.25 -41.71
CA PHE A 135 -11.89 19.78 -42.88
C PHE A 135 -13.19 20.55 -43.10
N LEU A 136 -13.93 20.85 -42.03
CA LEU A 136 -15.15 21.64 -42.09
C LEU A 136 -14.87 23.04 -42.64
N ILE A 137 -13.93 23.77 -42.03
CA ILE A 137 -13.58 25.13 -42.44
C ILE A 137 -13.02 25.11 -43.86
N GLY A 138 -12.13 24.17 -44.18
CA GLY A 138 -11.56 24.03 -45.52
C GLY A 138 -12.62 23.79 -46.60
N SER A 139 -13.55 22.86 -46.38
CA SER A 139 -14.64 22.59 -47.33
C SER A 139 -15.56 23.80 -47.55
N LEU A 140 -15.84 24.57 -46.50
CA LEU A 140 -16.63 25.81 -46.60
C LEU A 140 -15.87 26.91 -47.35
N LEU A 141 -14.57 27.09 -47.09
CA LEU A 141 -13.75 28.09 -47.78
C LEU A 141 -13.60 27.77 -49.27
N ILE A 142 -13.38 26.50 -49.63
CA ILE A 142 -13.33 26.06 -51.04
C ILE A 142 -14.68 26.32 -51.70
N THR A 143 -15.78 25.97 -51.04
CA THR A 143 -17.13 26.22 -51.55
C THR A 143 -17.39 27.71 -51.77
N ALA A 144 -16.99 28.57 -50.83
CA ALA A 144 -17.09 30.02 -50.95
C ALA A 144 -16.23 30.57 -52.09
N GLY A 145 -15.01 30.05 -52.27
CA GLY A 145 -14.11 30.44 -53.37
C GLY A 145 -14.66 30.06 -54.75
N ILE A 146 -15.14 28.82 -54.91
CA ILE A 146 -15.85 28.37 -56.13
C ILE A 146 -17.08 29.25 -56.37
N SER A 147 -17.79 29.61 -55.31
CA SER A 147 -19.00 30.40 -55.46
C SER A 147 -18.71 31.83 -55.90
N TYR A 148 -17.70 32.47 -55.30
CA TYR A 148 -17.25 33.82 -55.62
C TYR A 148 -16.74 33.93 -57.06
N TRP A 149 -15.90 32.98 -57.48
CA TRP A 149 -15.31 32.98 -58.82
C TRP A 149 -16.27 32.47 -59.89
N GLY A 150 -17.03 31.42 -59.58
CA GLY A 150 -17.83 30.66 -60.55
C GLY A 150 -19.22 31.23 -60.81
N PHE A 151 -19.95 31.72 -59.80
CA PHE A 151 -21.35 32.14 -60.00
C PHE A 151 -21.51 33.53 -60.61
N ASN A 152 -20.47 34.36 -60.62
CA ASN A 152 -20.53 35.68 -61.26
C ASN A 152 -20.87 35.57 -62.76
N SER A 153 -20.36 34.55 -63.45
CA SER A 153 -20.67 34.29 -64.86
C SER A 153 -22.03 33.63 -65.12
N SER A 154 -22.77 33.23 -64.07
CA SER A 154 -24.10 32.64 -64.20
C SER A 154 -25.20 33.70 -64.39
N PHE A 155 -24.85 34.98 -64.27
CA PHE A 155 -25.68 36.13 -64.63
C PHE A 155 -25.24 36.63 -66.01
N SER A 156 -26.19 36.76 -66.95
CA SER A 156 -25.90 37.35 -68.26
C SER A 156 -25.75 38.88 -68.17
N PRO A 157 -25.22 39.56 -69.21
CA PRO A 157 -25.11 41.03 -69.24
C PRO A 157 -26.43 41.78 -69.02
N GLU A 158 -27.55 41.10 -69.27
CA GLU A 158 -28.92 41.61 -69.08
C GLU A 158 -29.55 41.16 -67.75
N ASN A 159 -28.75 40.60 -66.81
CA ASN A 159 -29.20 40.02 -65.54
C ASN A 159 -30.17 38.83 -65.66
N LEU A 160 -30.22 38.14 -66.81
CA LEU A 160 -30.97 36.89 -66.93
C LEU A 160 -30.18 35.76 -66.27
N PHE A 161 -30.86 35.01 -65.40
CA PHE A 161 -30.27 33.90 -64.66
C PHE A 161 -30.15 32.65 -65.54
N LEU A 162 -28.92 32.18 -65.76
CA LEU A 162 -28.62 31.04 -66.62
C LEU A 162 -28.67 29.73 -65.80
N TRP A 163 -29.84 29.12 -65.70
CA TRP A 163 -30.08 27.88 -64.95
C TRP A 163 -29.10 26.75 -65.27
N GLY A 164 -28.77 26.54 -66.55
CA GLY A 164 -27.84 25.47 -66.96
C GLY A 164 -26.42 25.64 -66.39
N GLN A 165 -25.90 26.87 -66.38
CA GLN A 165 -24.59 27.16 -65.81
C GLN A 165 -24.60 27.11 -64.29
N PHE A 166 -25.70 27.54 -63.66
CA PHE A 166 -25.89 27.43 -62.23
C PHE A 166 -25.87 25.97 -61.77
N ILE A 167 -26.69 25.11 -62.39
CA ILE A 167 -26.79 23.68 -62.04
C ILE A 167 -25.44 22.96 -62.26
N ALA A 168 -24.75 23.22 -63.37
CA ALA A 168 -23.45 22.62 -63.66
C ALA A 168 -22.38 22.98 -62.60
N LYS A 169 -22.36 24.24 -62.13
CA LYS A 169 -21.43 24.71 -61.09
C LYS A 169 -21.85 24.23 -59.70
N SER A 170 -23.15 24.16 -59.41
CA SER A 170 -23.69 23.59 -58.18
C SER A 170 -23.38 22.10 -58.03
N ALA A 171 -23.30 21.34 -59.14
CA ALA A 171 -22.90 19.94 -59.10
C ALA A 171 -21.49 19.72 -58.54
N ILE A 172 -20.60 20.73 -58.66
CA ILE A 172 -19.22 20.69 -58.15
C ILE A 172 -19.17 21.12 -56.68
N SER A 173 -19.99 22.08 -56.25
CA SER A 173 -20.00 22.58 -54.88
C SER A 173 -20.85 21.74 -53.91
N LEU A 174 -21.86 21.03 -54.41
CA LEU A 174 -22.76 20.22 -53.59
C LEU A 174 -22.03 19.11 -52.81
N PRO A 175 -21.09 18.33 -53.40
CA PRO A 175 -20.30 17.34 -52.65
C PRO A 175 -19.49 17.96 -51.49
N LEU A 176 -18.96 19.18 -51.67
CA LEU A 176 -18.21 19.88 -50.62
C LEU A 176 -19.10 20.28 -49.44
N LEU A 177 -20.34 20.71 -49.71
CA LEU A 177 -21.33 21.00 -48.68
C LEU A 177 -21.75 19.75 -47.91
N ILE A 178 -21.88 18.61 -48.59
CA ILE A 178 -22.15 17.31 -47.94
C ILE A 178 -20.98 16.93 -47.01
N VAL A 179 -19.74 17.12 -47.45
CA VAL A 179 -18.56 16.91 -46.60
C VAL A 179 -18.58 17.83 -45.38
N ALA A 180 -18.87 19.12 -45.56
CA ALA A 180 -18.99 20.08 -44.46
C ALA A 180 -20.04 19.64 -43.43
N TRP A 181 -21.19 19.16 -43.91
CA TRP A 181 -22.28 18.66 -43.08
C TRP A 181 -21.91 17.39 -42.31
N LEU A 182 -21.28 16.41 -42.97
CA LEU A 182 -20.79 15.20 -42.32
C LEU A 182 -19.76 15.52 -41.24
N LYS A 183 -18.84 16.46 -41.50
CA LYS A 183 -17.84 16.90 -40.53
C LYS A 183 -18.45 17.70 -39.37
N ALA A 184 -19.51 18.47 -39.62
CA ALA A 184 -20.25 19.13 -38.55
C ALA A 184 -20.93 18.12 -37.61
N LYS A 185 -21.52 17.05 -38.15
CA LYS A 185 -22.07 15.94 -37.37
C LYS A 185 -21.00 15.22 -36.56
N GLU A 186 -19.90 14.83 -37.20
CA GLU A 186 -18.75 14.18 -36.56
C GLU A 186 -18.21 15.03 -35.40
N ARG A 187 -18.03 16.34 -35.60
CA ARG A 187 -17.59 17.28 -34.57
C ARG A 187 -18.54 17.32 -33.37
N ALA A 188 -19.84 17.32 -33.60
CA ALA A 188 -20.83 17.34 -32.51
C ALA A 188 -20.78 16.05 -31.66
N TYR A 189 -20.54 14.89 -32.28
CA TYR A 189 -20.29 13.64 -31.54
C TYR A 189 -18.99 13.70 -30.74
N LEU A 190 -17.88 14.13 -31.38
CA LEU A 190 -16.58 14.25 -30.72
C LEU A 190 -16.62 15.23 -29.54
N PHE A 191 -17.37 16.33 -29.66
CA PHE A 191 -17.56 17.30 -28.57
C PHE A 191 -18.21 16.66 -27.33
N ARG A 192 -19.31 15.92 -27.52
CA ARG A 192 -19.99 15.23 -26.41
C ARG A 192 -19.09 14.18 -25.77
N LEU A 193 -18.36 13.41 -26.60
CA LEU A 193 -17.44 12.39 -26.11
C LEU A 193 -16.29 13.04 -25.32
N ARG A 194 -15.74 14.15 -25.80
CA ARG A 194 -14.71 14.93 -25.09
C ARG A 194 -15.21 15.43 -23.73
N GLU A 195 -16.45 15.87 -23.63
CA GLU A 195 -17.03 16.29 -22.34
C GLU A 195 -17.24 15.12 -21.39
N ASP A 196 -17.72 13.97 -21.87
CA ASP A 196 -17.85 12.77 -21.02
C ASP A 196 -16.50 12.36 -20.40
N TYR A 197 -15.43 12.33 -21.21
CA TYR A 197 -14.09 12.04 -20.70
C TYR A 197 -13.52 13.16 -19.83
N GLY A 198 -13.90 14.42 -20.09
CA GLY A 198 -13.57 15.56 -19.22
C GLY A 198 -14.19 15.44 -17.83
N TYR A 199 -15.48 15.11 -17.79
CA TYR A 199 -16.20 14.85 -16.55
C TYR A 199 -15.60 13.67 -15.77
N LYS A 200 -15.27 12.56 -16.45
CA LYS A 200 -14.60 11.40 -15.83
C LYS A 200 -13.22 11.76 -15.27
N TYR A 201 -12.44 12.57 -16.00
CA TYR A 201 -11.16 13.08 -15.52
C TYR A 201 -11.32 13.91 -14.23
N SER A 202 -12.20 14.92 -14.25
CA SER A 202 -12.44 15.78 -13.08
C SER A 202 -13.00 15.00 -11.89
N SER A 203 -13.90 14.05 -12.13
CA SER A 203 -14.47 13.19 -11.09
C SER A 203 -13.42 12.27 -10.46
N ALA A 204 -12.53 11.69 -11.26
CA ALA A 204 -11.42 10.88 -10.76
C ALA A 204 -10.42 11.69 -9.92
N MET A 205 -10.12 12.93 -10.33
CA MET A 205 -9.28 13.84 -9.54
C MET A 205 -9.94 14.24 -8.22
N ALA A 206 -11.26 14.50 -8.23
CA ALA A 206 -12.01 14.86 -7.03
C ALA A 206 -12.17 13.68 -6.06
N PHE A 207 -12.32 12.45 -6.58
CA PHE A 207 -12.47 11.23 -5.79
C PHE A 207 -11.32 11.05 -4.80
N GLU A 208 -10.06 11.22 -5.23
CA GLU A 208 -8.91 11.11 -4.33
C GLU A 208 -8.91 12.18 -3.22
N GLY A 209 -9.38 13.39 -3.52
CA GLY A 209 -9.56 14.45 -2.52
C GLY A 209 -10.58 14.08 -1.45
N TYR A 210 -11.70 13.47 -1.85
CA TYR A 210 -12.75 13.04 -0.92
C TYR A 210 -12.47 11.72 -0.22
N LYS A 211 -11.70 10.82 -0.83
CA LYS A 211 -11.39 9.49 -0.30
C LYS A 211 -10.72 9.56 1.07
N LYS A 212 -9.73 10.45 1.24
CA LYS A 212 -9.04 10.65 2.53
C LYS A 212 -9.99 11.16 3.62
N GLN A 213 -10.81 12.16 3.30
CA GLN A 213 -11.78 12.73 4.24
C GLN A 213 -12.90 11.73 4.60
N ALA A 214 -13.36 10.93 3.64
CA ALA A 214 -14.39 9.92 3.86
C ALA A 214 -13.89 8.76 4.72
N GLN A 215 -12.64 8.32 4.53
CA GLN A 215 -11.99 7.30 5.36
C GLN A 215 -11.84 7.74 6.82
N GLU A 216 -11.53 9.02 7.05
CA GLU A 216 -11.36 9.57 8.40
C GLU A 216 -12.69 9.80 9.14
N GLN A 217 -13.80 10.07 8.42
CA GLN A 217 -15.10 10.34 9.04
C GLN A 217 -15.96 9.10 9.32
N SER A 218 -16.26 8.27 8.30
CA SER A 218 -17.10 7.08 8.51
C SER A 218 -16.98 6.03 7.40
N PRO A 219 -17.08 4.72 7.75
CA PRO A 219 -17.12 3.64 6.77
C PRO A 219 -18.29 3.73 5.78
N GLU A 220 -19.42 4.30 6.20
CA GLU A 220 -20.60 4.45 5.34
C GLU A 220 -20.38 5.49 4.23
N LEU A 221 -19.76 6.62 4.55
CA LEU A 221 -19.39 7.65 3.56
C LEU A 221 -18.38 7.10 2.55
N GLN A 222 -17.39 6.32 3.01
CA GLN A 222 -16.44 5.66 2.11
C GLN A 222 -17.14 4.73 1.13
N LYS A 223 -18.10 3.93 1.59
CA LYS A 223 -18.88 3.01 0.74
C LYS A 223 -19.73 3.77 -0.28
N GLN A 224 -20.39 4.85 0.12
CA GLN A 224 -21.16 5.70 -0.78
C GLN A 224 -20.27 6.35 -1.84
N LEU A 225 -19.10 6.88 -1.44
CA LEU A 225 -18.14 7.48 -2.37
C LEU A 225 -17.64 6.48 -3.41
N LEU A 226 -17.30 5.26 -2.98
CA LEU A 226 -16.88 4.18 -3.89
C LEU A 226 -17.99 3.80 -4.86
N GLN A 227 -19.24 3.70 -4.39
CA GLN A 227 -20.39 3.40 -5.25
C GLN A 227 -20.60 4.48 -6.32
N ILE A 228 -20.58 5.75 -5.92
CA ILE A 228 -20.70 6.90 -6.83
C ILE A 228 -19.56 6.89 -7.87
N ALA A 229 -18.34 6.58 -7.46
CA ALA A 229 -17.20 6.50 -8.36
C ALA A 229 -17.37 5.37 -9.39
N VAL A 230 -17.78 4.17 -8.96
CA VAL A 230 -18.05 3.04 -9.86
C VAL A 230 -19.16 3.39 -10.86
N ASP A 231 -20.27 3.97 -10.39
CA ASP A 231 -21.42 4.28 -11.23
C ASP A 231 -21.12 5.37 -12.27
N ASN A 232 -20.32 6.38 -11.91
CA ASN A 232 -20.00 7.49 -12.82
C ASN A 232 -18.79 7.23 -13.72
N LEU A 233 -17.73 6.61 -13.19
CA LEU A 233 -16.49 6.37 -13.94
C LEU A 233 -16.56 5.08 -14.78
N GLY A 234 -17.31 4.08 -14.32
CA GLY A 234 -17.49 2.79 -14.99
C GLY A 234 -18.55 2.78 -16.10
N ALA A 235 -19.36 3.84 -16.23
CA ALA A 235 -20.40 3.92 -17.24
C ALA A 235 -19.83 3.97 -18.67
N ASN A 236 -20.37 3.10 -19.54
CA ASN A 236 -19.98 3.02 -20.94
C ASN A 236 -20.28 4.35 -21.69
N PRO A 237 -19.35 4.90 -22.50
CA PRO A 237 -19.56 6.11 -23.28
C PRO A 237 -20.65 6.00 -24.38
N THR A 238 -21.27 4.84 -24.60
CA THR A 238 -22.34 4.63 -25.59
C THR A 238 -23.54 5.57 -25.42
N LYS A 239 -23.81 6.05 -24.20
CA LYS A 239 -24.86 7.04 -23.91
C LYS A 239 -24.74 8.34 -24.73
N VAL A 240 -23.53 8.68 -25.18
CA VAL A 240 -23.28 9.83 -26.04
C VAL A 240 -23.93 9.69 -27.43
N PHE A 241 -24.12 8.45 -27.90
CA PHE A 241 -24.67 8.12 -29.21
C PHE A 241 -26.18 7.87 -29.21
N GLU A 242 -26.79 7.62 -28.05
CA GLU A 242 -28.22 7.29 -27.91
C GLU A 242 -29.16 8.49 -28.16
N ARG A 243 -28.64 9.72 -28.17
CA ARG A 243 -29.42 10.92 -28.46
C ARG A 243 -29.18 11.40 -29.88
N ASP A 244 -30.18 11.26 -30.74
CA ASP A 244 -30.19 11.79 -32.10
C ASP A 244 -29.66 13.23 -32.12
N LEU A 245 -28.58 13.44 -32.88
CA LEU A 245 -28.13 14.78 -33.22
C LEU A 245 -29.11 15.35 -34.24
N LYS A 246 -30.10 16.13 -33.77
CA LYS A 246 -30.83 17.08 -34.63
C LYS A 246 -29.83 18.14 -35.10
N SER A 247 -29.08 17.81 -36.14
CA SER A 247 -27.82 18.49 -36.41
C SER A 247 -27.92 19.64 -37.40
N THR A 248 -29.09 19.94 -37.98
CA THR A 248 -29.13 20.96 -39.06
C THR A 248 -30.49 21.64 -39.23
N PRO A 249 -30.51 22.94 -39.59
CA PRO A 249 -31.71 23.64 -40.06
C PRO A 249 -32.43 22.91 -41.20
N ILE A 250 -31.69 22.25 -42.09
CA ILE A 250 -32.25 21.46 -43.21
C ILE A 250 -32.99 20.22 -42.71
N ASP A 251 -32.47 19.49 -41.71
CA ASP A 251 -33.19 18.36 -41.11
C ASP A 251 -34.51 18.83 -40.50
N THR A 252 -34.55 20.06 -39.96
CA THR A 252 -35.76 20.66 -39.40
C THR A 252 -36.73 21.14 -40.49
N ILE A 253 -36.20 21.65 -41.61
CA ILE A 253 -36.97 22.07 -42.79
C ILE A 253 -37.54 20.86 -43.55
N ILE A 254 -36.76 19.80 -43.77
CA ILE A 254 -37.21 18.55 -44.41
C ILE A 254 -38.26 17.87 -43.53
N ASP A 255 -38.04 17.78 -42.22
CA ASP A 255 -39.00 17.19 -41.29
C ASP A 255 -40.29 18.03 -41.20
N SER A 256 -40.19 19.37 -41.25
CA SER A 256 -41.36 20.25 -41.30
C SER A 256 -42.08 20.27 -42.65
N LEU A 257 -41.38 20.06 -43.77
CA LEU A 257 -41.96 19.89 -45.11
C LEU A 257 -42.66 18.54 -45.23
N GLY A 258 -42.02 17.45 -44.79
CA GLY A 258 -42.61 16.11 -44.71
C GLY A 258 -43.91 16.13 -43.91
N LYS A 259 -43.89 16.70 -42.69
CA LYS A 259 -45.09 16.85 -41.86
C LYS A 259 -46.19 17.69 -42.49
N ARG A 260 -45.86 18.70 -43.31
CA ARG A 260 -46.83 19.53 -44.03
C ARG A 260 -47.41 18.80 -45.24
N ILE A 261 -46.60 18.00 -45.93
CA ILE A 261 -47.02 17.18 -47.07
C ILE A 261 -47.90 16.03 -46.58
N ASP A 262 -47.53 15.33 -45.52
CA ASP A 262 -48.33 14.26 -44.92
C ASP A 262 -49.71 14.78 -44.48
N LYS A 263 -49.73 15.96 -43.84
CA LYS A 263 -50.97 16.62 -43.43
C LYS A 263 -51.83 17.07 -44.62
N ALA A 264 -51.20 17.47 -45.73
CA ALA A 264 -51.90 17.80 -46.97
C ALA A 264 -52.45 16.53 -47.65
N VAL A 265 -51.70 15.43 -47.66
CA VAL A 265 -52.10 14.13 -48.22
C VAL A 265 -53.24 13.51 -47.40
N GLU A 266 -53.20 13.59 -46.07
CA GLU A 266 -54.32 13.20 -45.20
C GLU A 266 -55.57 14.05 -45.40
N SER A 267 -55.41 15.34 -45.74
CA SER A 267 -56.55 16.23 -46.04
C SER A 267 -57.17 16.01 -47.43
N VAL A 268 -56.45 15.32 -48.33
CA VAL A 268 -56.87 15.08 -49.73
C VAL A 268 -57.28 13.61 -49.97
N SER A 269 -56.97 12.68 -49.06
CA SER A 269 -57.42 11.29 -49.15
C SER A 269 -58.84 11.11 -48.61
N PRO A 270 -59.86 10.81 -49.45
CA PRO A 270 -61.20 10.57 -48.96
C PRO A 270 -61.22 9.20 -48.28
N LYS A 271 -61.49 9.18 -46.97
CA LYS A 271 -61.81 7.94 -46.24
C LYS A 271 -63.00 7.25 -46.91
N SER A 272 -62.74 6.14 -47.60
CA SER A 272 -63.75 5.14 -47.94
C SER A 272 -64.29 4.55 -46.64
N LYS A 273 -65.47 5.01 -46.20
CA LYS A 273 -66.31 4.24 -45.28
C LYS A 273 -67.11 3.26 -46.13
N LEU A 274 -66.63 2.03 -46.22
CA LEU A 274 -67.49 0.88 -46.49
C LEU A 274 -68.28 0.59 -45.20
N SER A 275 -69.59 0.62 -45.36
CA SER A 275 -70.60 0.14 -44.42
C SER A 275 -70.46 -1.36 -44.21
N GLU A 276 -70.33 -1.79 -42.96
CA GLU A 276 -70.85 -3.09 -42.54
C GLU A 276 -72.25 -2.84 -41.93
N GLU A 277 -73.26 -3.31 -42.66
CA GLU A 277 -74.40 -4.01 -42.04
C GLU A 277 -73.92 -5.39 -41.56
#